data_AF-A0A672ZRC3-F1
#
_entry.id   AF-A0A672ZRC3-F1
#
_cell.length_a   1.000
_cell.length_b   1.000
_cell.length_c   1.000
_cell.angle_alpha   90.00
_cell.angle_beta   90.00
_cell.angle_gamma   90.00
#
_symmetry.space_group_name_H-M   'P 1'
#
loop_
_entity.id
_entity.type
_entity.pdbx_description
1 polymer ?
#
loop_
_entity_poly.entity_id
_entity_poly.type
_entity_poly.pdbx_seq_one_letter_code
_entity_poly.pdbx_strand_id
1 'polypeptide(L)'
;KKAKLRKSCLQIMDDEEEDQLDNTCRSAFVWSRENDNLAYRLITGKIALRNALDTVQPADVGDTLKCQIQNGFPKVIKKKMFELDGVCSSFAQICSQLTKRLEEQRAAHREELDSHQVRKMKACRRCRHHGSAEGFTTEEQNQDKDNKDRRKESLRAQIRDLEQELAQTKLQVVEAKCKIQELEHQKGTLTNNLQESKNSWLSKAFTSLRTSSGRLNSISNQRTPHPPKPGTCLGKETLKNSYGVQEHRM
;
A
#
# COMPACT_ATOMS: atom_id res chain seq x y z
N LYS A 1 -20.69 -19.11 -51.98
CA LYS A 1 -21.35 -18.94 -50.65
C LYS A 1 -20.39 -18.64 -49.48
N LYS A 2 -19.09 -18.39 -49.69
CA LYS A 2 -18.10 -18.14 -48.60
C LYS A 2 -17.84 -16.66 -48.24
N ALA A 3 -18.49 -15.70 -48.91
CA ALA A 3 -18.26 -14.27 -48.67
C ALA A 3 -19.17 -13.64 -47.59
N LYS A 4 -20.23 -14.34 -47.15
CA LYS A 4 -21.26 -13.76 -46.26
C LYS A 4 -21.10 -14.11 -44.78
N LEU A 5 -20.28 -15.11 -44.45
CA LEU A 5 -19.99 -15.52 -43.07
C LEU A 5 -18.83 -14.72 -42.42
N ARG A 6 -17.94 -14.12 -43.21
CA ARG A 6 -16.80 -13.35 -42.70
C ARG A 6 -17.15 -11.95 -42.21
N LYS A 7 -18.36 -11.45 -42.51
CA LYS A 7 -18.87 -10.17 -41.99
C LYS A 7 -19.64 -10.31 -40.68
N SER A 8 -20.02 -11.51 -40.26
CA SER A 8 -20.83 -11.72 -39.06
C SER A 8 -20.02 -12.06 -37.81
N CYS A 9 -18.74 -12.43 -37.94
CA CYS A 9 -17.89 -12.85 -36.82
C CYS A 9 -16.92 -11.75 -36.35
N LEU A 10 -16.97 -10.57 -36.98
CA LEU A 10 -16.07 -9.43 -36.76
C LEU A 10 -16.84 -8.21 -36.22
N GLN A 11 -18.01 -8.44 -35.64
CA GLN A 11 -18.95 -7.38 -35.26
C GLN A 11 -19.61 -7.65 -33.89
N ILE A 12 -19.00 -8.52 -33.08
CA ILE A 12 -19.50 -8.89 -31.73
C ILE A 12 -18.37 -8.71 -30.68
N MET A 13 -17.26 -8.07 -31.04
CA MET A 13 -16.14 -7.83 -30.11
C MET A 13 -15.79 -6.35 -29.95
N ASP A 14 -16.57 -5.44 -30.52
CA ASP A 14 -16.24 -4.01 -30.49
C ASP A 14 -17.19 -3.20 -29.60
N ASP A 15 -18.46 -3.59 -29.46
CA ASP A 15 -19.44 -2.78 -28.70
C ASP A 15 -19.24 -2.83 -27.17
N GLU A 16 -18.91 -4.01 -26.59
CA GLU A 16 -18.71 -4.14 -25.13
C GLU A 16 -17.37 -3.59 -24.64
N GLU A 17 -16.36 -3.55 -25.52
CA GLU A 17 -15.04 -2.97 -25.20
C GLU A 17 -15.09 -1.44 -25.35
N GLU A 18 -15.78 -0.92 -26.37
CA GLU A 18 -16.02 0.51 -26.58
C GLU A 18 -16.85 1.13 -25.44
N ASP A 19 -17.91 0.44 -24.97
CA ASP A 19 -18.73 0.90 -23.83
C ASP A 19 -17.96 0.90 -22.50
N GLN A 20 -17.07 -0.07 -22.27
CA GLN A 20 -16.21 -0.10 -21.08
C GLN A 20 -15.15 1.00 -21.12
N LEU A 21 -14.62 1.31 -22.31
CA LEU A 21 -13.67 2.39 -22.52
C LEU A 21 -14.33 3.76 -22.35
N ASP A 22 -15.57 3.96 -22.85
CA ASP A 22 -16.34 5.19 -22.62
C ASP A 22 -16.66 5.40 -21.13
N ASN A 23 -17.06 4.35 -20.41
CA ASN A 23 -17.30 4.43 -18.97
C ASN A 23 -16.02 4.74 -18.17
N THR A 24 -14.89 4.17 -18.58
CA THR A 24 -13.58 4.45 -17.97
C THR A 24 -13.12 5.87 -18.27
N CYS A 25 -13.28 6.35 -19.51
CA CYS A 25 -12.98 7.72 -19.91
C CYS A 25 -13.87 8.74 -19.19
N ARG A 26 -15.17 8.46 -19.06
CA ARG A 26 -16.13 9.28 -18.30
C ARG A 26 -15.75 9.39 -16.83
N SER A 27 -15.42 8.26 -16.20
CA SER A 27 -15.00 8.27 -14.80
C SER A 27 -13.68 9.02 -14.62
N ALA A 28 -12.69 8.79 -15.49
CA ALA A 28 -11.43 9.54 -15.47
C ALA A 28 -11.64 11.06 -15.64
N PHE A 29 -12.55 11.47 -16.51
CA PHE A 29 -12.91 12.89 -16.71
C PHE A 29 -13.58 13.50 -15.46
N VAL A 30 -14.50 12.77 -14.82
CA VAL A 30 -15.13 13.21 -13.57
C VAL A 30 -14.09 13.37 -12.46
N TRP A 31 -13.19 12.40 -12.32
CA TRP A 31 -12.09 12.45 -11.35
C TRP A 31 -11.14 13.62 -11.59
N SER A 32 -10.76 13.87 -12.84
CA SER A 32 -9.92 15.03 -13.20
C SER A 32 -10.61 16.34 -12.82
N ARG A 33 -11.90 16.46 -13.14
CA ARG A 33 -12.70 17.66 -12.83
C ARG A 33 -12.85 17.88 -11.33
N GLU A 34 -13.04 16.83 -10.54
CA GLU A 34 -13.13 16.93 -9.09
C GLU A 34 -11.78 17.32 -8.46
N ASN A 35 -10.68 16.82 -9.00
CA ASN A 35 -9.34 17.23 -8.58
C ASN A 35 -9.06 18.70 -8.91
N ASP A 36 -9.41 19.15 -10.12
CA ASP A 36 -9.30 20.56 -10.51
C ASP A 36 -10.19 21.47 -9.63
N ASN A 37 -11.39 21.00 -9.27
CA ASN A 37 -12.26 21.72 -8.35
C ASN A 37 -11.65 21.82 -6.94
N LEU A 38 -11.05 20.75 -6.44
CA LEU A 38 -10.37 20.73 -5.16
C LEU A 38 -9.15 21.67 -5.17
N ALA A 39 -8.34 21.61 -6.22
CA ALA A 39 -7.20 22.51 -6.42
C ALA A 39 -7.66 23.97 -6.45
N TYR A 40 -8.73 24.28 -7.20
CA TYR A 40 -9.31 25.61 -7.26
C TYR A 40 -9.79 26.11 -5.88
N ARG A 41 -10.50 25.27 -5.12
CA ARG A 41 -10.98 25.60 -3.77
C ARG A 41 -9.82 25.82 -2.79
N LEU A 42 -8.76 25.01 -2.88
CA LEU A 42 -7.57 25.15 -2.05
C LEU A 42 -6.80 26.42 -2.39
N ILE A 43 -6.59 26.71 -3.67
CA ILE A 43 -5.90 27.91 -4.13
C ILE A 43 -6.70 29.16 -3.75
N THR A 44 -8.00 29.17 -4.02
CA THR A 44 -8.89 30.30 -3.67
C THR A 44 -8.95 30.50 -2.16
N GLY A 45 -9.07 29.42 -1.39
CA GLY A 45 -9.02 29.47 0.07
C GLY A 45 -7.68 30.00 0.61
N LYS A 46 -6.56 29.58 0.01
CA LYS A 46 -5.22 30.07 0.36
C LYS A 46 -5.06 31.57 0.06
N ILE A 47 -5.56 32.03 -1.09
CA ILE A 47 -5.54 33.46 -1.46
C ILE A 47 -6.41 34.28 -0.50
N ALA A 48 -7.62 33.82 -0.20
CA ALA A 48 -8.51 34.49 0.76
C ALA A 48 -7.88 34.57 2.16
N LEU A 49 -7.22 33.51 2.61
CA LEU A 49 -6.48 33.51 3.88
C LEU A 49 -5.27 34.44 3.86
N ARG A 50 -4.55 34.53 2.74
CA ARG A 50 -3.44 35.48 2.58
C ARG A 50 -3.92 36.92 2.60
N ASN A 51 -5.01 37.24 1.90
CA ASN A 51 -5.61 38.57 1.93
C ASN A 51 -6.13 38.95 3.33
N ALA A 52 -6.78 38.00 4.03
CA ALA A 52 -7.19 38.22 5.41
C ALA A 52 -5.98 38.43 6.33
N LEU A 53 -4.88 37.71 6.08
CA LEU A 53 -3.63 37.88 6.82
C LEU A 53 -3.02 39.27 6.62
N ASP A 54 -3.05 39.77 5.39
CA ASP A 54 -2.52 41.09 5.03
C ASP A 54 -3.36 42.24 5.63
N THR A 55 -4.62 41.98 6.02
CA THR A 55 -5.49 42.95 6.71
C THR A 55 -5.36 42.96 8.23
N VAL A 56 -4.74 41.95 8.84
CA VAL A 56 -4.61 41.84 10.30
C VAL A 56 -3.27 42.43 10.73
N GLN A 57 -3.30 43.35 11.71
CA GLN A 57 -2.09 43.95 12.25
C GLN A 57 -1.17 42.86 12.85
N PRO A 58 0.17 43.01 12.78
CA PRO A 58 1.14 41.94 13.07
C PRO A 58 1.08 41.33 14.49
N ALA A 59 0.35 41.95 15.42
CA ALA A 59 0.13 41.43 16.77
C ALA A 59 -0.96 40.34 16.85
N ASP A 60 -2.00 40.37 16.00
CA ASP A 60 -3.18 39.48 16.09
C ASP A 60 -3.19 38.36 15.03
N VAL A 61 -2.27 38.45 14.06
CA VAL A 61 -2.05 37.48 12.98
C VAL A 61 -1.70 36.10 13.53
N GLY A 62 -0.82 36.05 14.54
CA GLY A 62 -0.29 34.80 15.09
C GLY A 62 -1.36 33.92 15.69
N ASP A 63 -2.27 34.49 16.47
CA ASP A 63 -3.31 33.75 17.19
C ASP A 63 -4.45 33.32 16.28
N THR A 64 -4.79 34.14 15.28
CA THR A 64 -5.79 33.80 14.27
C THR A 64 -5.32 32.66 13.36
N LEU A 65 -4.07 32.73 12.88
CA LEU A 65 -3.50 31.67 12.03
C LEU A 65 -3.30 30.38 12.82
N LYS A 66 -2.85 30.49 14.08
CA LYS A 66 -2.71 29.36 14.99
C LYS A 66 -4.06 28.69 15.27
N CYS A 67 -5.13 29.46 15.50
CA CYS A 67 -6.46 28.89 15.69
C CYS A 67 -6.97 28.15 14.44
N GLN A 68 -6.74 28.68 13.24
CA GLN A 68 -7.18 28.01 12.00
C GLN A 68 -6.36 26.76 11.67
N ILE A 69 -5.04 26.81 11.85
CA ILE A 69 -4.15 25.65 11.61
C ILE A 69 -4.39 24.57 12.66
N GLN A 70 -4.56 24.95 13.93
CA GLN A 70 -4.70 24.00 15.04
C GLN A 70 -6.10 23.38 15.12
N ASN A 71 -7.15 24.11 14.72
CA ASN A 71 -8.54 23.64 14.89
C ASN A 71 -9.32 23.43 13.59
N GLY A 72 -8.99 24.15 12.50
CA GLY A 72 -9.77 24.10 11.26
C GLY A 72 -9.46 22.88 10.42
N PHE A 73 -8.21 22.74 10.00
CA PHE A 73 -7.78 21.63 9.13
C PHE A 73 -7.97 20.24 9.77
N PRO A 74 -7.61 20.01 11.05
CA PRO A 74 -7.80 18.70 11.66
C PRO A 74 -9.27 18.28 11.76
N LYS A 75 -10.21 19.23 11.93
CA LYS A 75 -11.65 18.93 11.99
C LYS A 75 -12.18 18.50 10.62
N VAL A 76 -11.77 19.16 9.55
CA VAL A 76 -12.16 18.80 8.18
C VAL A 76 -11.61 17.43 7.79
N ILE A 77 -10.34 17.16 8.14
CA ILE A 77 -9.69 15.86 7.90
C ILE A 77 -10.42 14.75 8.67
N LYS A 78 -10.70 14.95 9.96
CA LYS A 78 -11.43 13.97 10.78
C LYS A 78 -12.82 13.68 10.23
N LYS A 79 -13.56 14.71 9.79
CA LYS A 79 -14.90 14.54 9.20
C LYS A 79 -14.83 13.69 7.93
N LYS A 80 -13.89 13.99 7.01
CA LYS A 80 -13.73 13.22 5.77
C LYS A 80 -13.25 11.80 6.02
N MET A 81 -12.39 11.60 7.01
CA MET A 81 -11.95 10.28 7.44
C MET A 81 -13.12 9.44 7.96
N PHE A 82 -14.03 10.02 8.74
CA PHE A 82 -15.24 9.33 9.22
C PHE A 82 -16.23 9.01 8.08
N GLU A 83 -16.41 9.94 7.14
CA GLU A 83 -17.22 9.68 5.92
C GLU A 83 -16.63 8.54 5.08
N LEU A 84 -15.30 8.47 4.92
CA LEU A 84 -14.60 7.39 4.23
C LEU A 84 -14.71 6.04 4.96
N ASP A 85 -14.64 6.05 6.30
CA ASP A 85 -14.75 4.84 7.11
C ASP A 85 -16.11 4.14 6.93
N GLY A 86 -17.19 4.92 6.87
CA GLY A 86 -18.53 4.41 6.57
C GLY A 86 -18.63 3.77 5.19
N VAL A 87 -18.00 4.37 4.17
CA VAL A 87 -17.95 3.80 2.81
C VAL A 87 -17.16 2.48 2.82
N CYS A 88 -15.99 2.43 3.47
CA CYS A 88 -15.20 1.21 3.60
C CYS A 88 -15.96 0.07 4.28
N SER A 89 -16.71 0.38 5.35
CA SER A 89 -17.54 -0.61 6.04
C SER A 89 -18.63 -1.19 5.14
N SER A 90 -19.34 -0.33 4.39
CA SER A 90 -20.37 -0.78 3.45
C SER A 90 -19.81 -1.66 2.32
N PHE A 91 -18.63 -1.30 1.81
CA PHE A 91 -17.96 -2.08 0.78
C PHE A 91 -17.54 -3.46 1.30
N ALA A 92 -16.95 -3.54 2.49
CA ALA A 92 -16.58 -4.81 3.12
C ALA A 92 -17.81 -5.72 3.33
N GLN A 93 -18.95 -5.14 3.71
CA GLN A 93 -20.21 -5.87 3.86
C GLN A 93 -20.71 -6.44 2.53
N ILE A 94 -20.69 -5.64 1.46
CA ILE A 94 -21.09 -6.09 0.12
C ILE A 94 -20.17 -7.22 -0.35
N CYS A 95 -18.86 -7.07 -0.19
CA CYS A 95 -17.88 -8.11 -0.54
C CYS A 95 -18.14 -9.42 0.22
N SER A 96 -18.37 -9.35 1.53
CA SER A 96 -18.71 -10.53 2.33
C SER A 96 -20.00 -11.21 1.83
N GLN A 97 -21.02 -10.41 1.51
CA GLN A 97 -22.30 -10.94 1.01
C GLN A 97 -22.16 -11.61 -0.36
N LEU A 98 -21.39 -11.01 -1.27
CA LEU A 98 -21.13 -11.58 -2.60
C LEU A 98 -20.32 -12.87 -2.51
N THR A 99 -19.30 -12.92 -1.66
CA THR A 99 -18.51 -14.13 -1.40
C THR A 99 -19.39 -15.28 -0.91
N LYS A 100 -20.27 -15.02 0.07
CA LYS A 100 -21.19 -16.03 0.58
C LYS A 100 -22.11 -16.59 -0.52
N ARG A 101 -22.71 -15.70 -1.33
CA ARG A 101 -23.59 -16.14 -2.44
C ARG A 101 -22.84 -16.97 -3.47
N LEU A 102 -21.58 -16.62 -3.78
CA LEU A 102 -20.75 -17.36 -4.72
C LEU A 102 -20.40 -18.76 -4.18
N GLU A 103 -20.11 -18.88 -2.88
CA GLU A 103 -19.84 -20.16 -2.23
C GLU A 103 -21.08 -21.06 -2.22
N GLU A 104 -22.24 -20.51 -1.91
CA GLU A 104 -23.53 -21.22 -1.97
C GLU A 104 -23.84 -21.73 -3.38
N GLN A 105 -23.65 -20.89 -4.41
CA GLN A 105 -23.83 -21.31 -5.81
C GLN A 105 -22.85 -22.41 -6.21
N ARG A 106 -21.58 -22.29 -5.82
CA ARG A 106 -20.57 -23.32 -6.08
C ARG A 106 -20.89 -24.63 -5.36
N ALA A 107 -21.40 -24.57 -4.13
CA ALA A 107 -21.81 -25.74 -3.37
C ALA A 107 -23.03 -26.42 -4.00
N ALA A 108 -24.08 -25.65 -4.32
CA ALA A 108 -25.29 -26.17 -4.96
C ALA A 108 -24.99 -26.82 -6.31
N HIS A 109 -24.14 -26.19 -7.14
CA HIS A 109 -23.76 -26.75 -8.44
C HIS A 109 -22.91 -28.02 -8.30
N ARG A 110 -22.01 -28.10 -7.31
CA ARG A 110 -21.26 -29.34 -7.02
C ARG A 110 -22.20 -30.46 -6.59
N GLU A 111 -23.15 -30.18 -5.69
CA GLU A 111 -24.14 -31.16 -5.25
C GLU A 111 -25.03 -31.63 -6.40
N GLU A 112 -25.42 -30.74 -7.31
CA GLU A 112 -26.19 -31.10 -8.49
C GLU A 112 -25.40 -32.04 -9.41
N LEU A 113 -24.13 -31.74 -9.68
CA LEU A 113 -23.24 -32.61 -10.44
C LEU A 113 -23.04 -33.97 -9.77
N ASP A 114 -22.83 -34.01 -8.45
CA ASP A 114 -22.69 -35.24 -7.68
C ASP A 114 -23.99 -36.06 -7.71
N SER A 115 -25.14 -35.42 -7.54
CA SER A 115 -26.44 -36.08 -7.62
C SER A 115 -26.72 -36.66 -9.01
N HIS A 116 -26.35 -35.93 -10.06
CA HIS A 116 -26.49 -36.34 -11.45
C HIS A 116 -25.50 -37.46 -11.79
N GLN A 117 -24.26 -37.38 -11.27
CA GLN A 117 -23.26 -38.44 -11.40
C GLN A 117 -23.72 -39.71 -10.71
N VAL A 118 -24.22 -39.63 -9.47
CA VAL A 118 -24.79 -40.77 -8.74
C VAL A 118 -26.00 -41.35 -9.47
N ARG A 119 -26.89 -40.51 -10.01
CA ARG A 119 -28.06 -40.95 -10.78
C ARG A 119 -27.64 -41.69 -12.06
N LYS A 120 -26.69 -41.15 -12.83
CA LYS A 120 -26.14 -41.80 -14.03
C LYS A 120 -25.38 -43.08 -13.72
N MET A 121 -24.58 -43.08 -12.65
CA MET A 121 -23.86 -44.25 -12.16
C MET A 121 -24.84 -45.38 -11.81
N LYS A 122 -25.92 -45.06 -11.09
CA LYS A 122 -27.00 -46.01 -10.77
C LYS A 122 -27.75 -46.47 -12.03
N ALA A 123 -27.99 -45.60 -13.01
CA ALA A 123 -28.70 -45.98 -14.24
C ALA A 123 -27.86 -46.84 -15.21
N CYS A 124 -26.53 -46.76 -15.16
CA CYS A 124 -25.65 -47.56 -16.01
C CYS A 124 -25.49 -48.99 -15.47
N ARG A 125 -25.96 -49.99 -16.24
CA ARG A 125 -25.81 -51.42 -15.89
C ARG A 125 -24.35 -51.83 -15.67
N ARG A 126 -23.41 -51.26 -16.44
CA ARG A 126 -21.98 -51.56 -16.33
C ARG A 126 -21.35 -50.92 -15.09
N CYS A 127 -21.70 -49.67 -14.76
CA CYS A 127 -21.10 -48.95 -13.64
C CYS A 127 -21.73 -49.29 -12.27
N ARG A 128 -22.97 -49.81 -12.24
CA ARG A 128 -23.68 -50.21 -11.01
C ARG A 128 -22.97 -51.32 -10.22
N HIS A 129 -22.25 -52.21 -10.89
CA HIS A 129 -21.63 -53.40 -10.27
C HIS A 129 -20.17 -53.22 -9.84
N HIS A 130 -19.52 -52.09 -10.17
CA HIS A 130 -18.13 -51.83 -9.77
C HIS A 130 -18.00 -51.23 -8.35
N GLY A 131 -19.10 -51.16 -7.59
CA GLY A 131 -19.14 -50.54 -6.26
C GLY A 131 -18.72 -51.44 -5.09
N SER A 132 -18.43 -52.71 -5.32
CA SER A 132 -17.96 -53.64 -4.28
C SER A 132 -17.28 -54.84 -4.93
N ALA A 133 -16.16 -55.28 -4.36
CA ALA A 133 -15.27 -56.38 -4.75
C ALA A 133 -14.09 -56.00 -5.67
N GLU A 134 -12.91 -56.08 -5.05
CA GLU A 134 -11.63 -56.23 -5.71
C GLU A 134 -11.66 -57.41 -6.68
N GLY A 135 -11.15 -57.19 -7.89
CA GLY A 135 -10.97 -58.23 -8.90
C GLY A 135 -11.39 -57.76 -10.27
N PHE A 136 -10.46 -57.20 -11.04
CA PHE A 136 -10.60 -57.17 -12.50
C PHE A 136 -9.25 -57.21 -13.21
N THR A 137 -9.27 -57.88 -14.36
CA THR A 137 -8.20 -58.40 -15.20
C THR A 137 -7.18 -57.38 -15.70
N THR A 138 -5.96 -57.86 -15.94
CA THR A 138 -4.68 -57.15 -16.08
C THR A 138 -4.55 -56.19 -17.28
N GLU A 139 -5.53 -56.07 -18.17
CA GLU A 139 -5.40 -55.29 -19.42
C GLU A 139 -6.21 -53.99 -19.45
N GLU A 140 -7.40 -53.94 -18.82
CA GLU A 140 -8.18 -52.69 -18.69
C GLU A 140 -7.65 -51.78 -17.56
N GLN A 141 -6.91 -52.33 -16.60
CA GLN A 141 -6.28 -51.55 -15.52
C GLN A 141 -5.16 -50.61 -16.01
N ASN A 142 -4.51 -50.93 -17.13
CA ASN A 142 -3.38 -50.12 -17.62
C ASN A 142 -3.83 -48.79 -18.23
N GLN A 143 -5.01 -48.74 -18.88
CA GLN A 143 -5.54 -47.48 -19.45
C GLN A 143 -6.06 -46.52 -18.37
N ASP A 144 -6.70 -47.04 -17.31
CA ASP A 144 -7.21 -46.21 -16.21
C ASP A 144 -6.07 -45.71 -15.29
N LYS A 145 -5.03 -46.53 -15.08
CA LYS A 145 -3.80 -46.10 -14.39
C LYS A 145 -3.08 -44.99 -15.14
N ASP A 146 -2.89 -45.13 -16.46
CA ASP A 146 -2.22 -44.10 -17.27
C ASP A 146 -2.99 -42.76 -17.26
N ASN A 147 -4.32 -42.80 -17.37
CA ASN A 147 -5.15 -41.59 -17.27
C ASN A 147 -5.08 -40.94 -15.88
N LYS A 148 -5.09 -41.75 -14.82
CA LYS A 148 -4.95 -41.28 -13.44
C LYS A 148 -3.56 -40.68 -13.19
N ASP A 149 -2.51 -41.26 -13.74
CA ASP A 149 -1.14 -40.75 -13.59
C ASP A 149 -0.91 -39.48 -14.41
N ARG A 150 -1.50 -39.36 -15.61
CA ARG A 150 -1.53 -38.09 -16.36
C ARG A 150 -2.22 -36.96 -15.60
N ARG A 151 -3.36 -37.23 -14.96
CA ARG A 151 -4.06 -36.25 -14.12
C ARG A 151 -3.24 -35.85 -12.90
N LYS A 152 -2.58 -36.81 -12.24
CA LYS A 152 -1.67 -36.51 -11.13
C LYS A 152 -0.50 -35.64 -11.60
N GLU A 153 0.10 -35.92 -12.75
CA GLU A 153 1.20 -35.10 -13.27
C GLU A 153 0.72 -33.69 -13.63
N SER A 154 -0.48 -33.54 -14.20
CA SER A 154 -1.07 -32.23 -14.45
C SER A 154 -1.33 -31.43 -13.17
N LEU A 155 -1.82 -32.08 -12.10
CA LEU A 155 -1.99 -31.45 -10.80
C LEU A 155 -0.64 -31.09 -10.16
N ARG A 156 0.37 -31.95 -10.29
CA ARG A 156 1.74 -31.67 -9.83
C ARG A 156 2.36 -30.50 -10.58
N ALA A 157 2.11 -30.39 -11.90
CA ALA A 157 2.55 -29.25 -12.69
C ALA A 157 1.89 -27.95 -12.22
N GLN A 158 0.57 -27.93 -12.04
CA GLN A 158 -0.15 -26.77 -11.51
C GLN A 158 0.35 -26.35 -10.11
N ILE A 159 0.67 -27.32 -9.25
CA ILE A 159 1.27 -27.02 -7.94
C ILE A 159 2.61 -26.31 -8.11
N ARG A 160 3.49 -26.82 -8.99
CA ARG A 160 4.79 -26.18 -9.25
C ARG A 160 4.64 -24.77 -9.81
N ASP A 161 3.69 -24.56 -10.73
CA ASP A 161 3.44 -23.24 -11.32
C ASP A 161 2.94 -22.25 -10.25
N LEU A 162 1.99 -22.66 -9.41
CA LEU A 162 1.50 -21.85 -8.28
C LEU A 162 2.58 -21.58 -7.24
N GLU A 163 3.44 -22.56 -6.94
CA GLU A 163 4.58 -22.39 -6.04
C GLU A 163 5.57 -21.35 -6.61
N GLN A 164 5.80 -21.35 -7.91
CA GLN A 164 6.66 -20.38 -8.59
C GLN A 164 6.05 -18.96 -8.56
N GLU A 165 4.76 -18.81 -8.87
CA GLU A 165 4.06 -17.52 -8.78
C GLU A 165 4.06 -16.97 -7.35
N LEU A 166 3.88 -17.84 -6.36
CA LEU A 166 3.97 -17.48 -4.96
C LEU A 166 5.38 -17.01 -4.59
N ALA A 167 6.41 -17.72 -5.03
CA ALA A 167 7.80 -17.32 -4.79
C ALA A 167 8.13 -15.97 -5.43
N GLN A 168 7.67 -15.74 -6.65
CA GLN A 168 7.84 -14.46 -7.36
C GLN A 168 7.11 -13.31 -6.65
N THR A 169 5.87 -13.53 -6.21
CA THR A 169 5.11 -12.53 -5.45
C THR A 169 5.77 -12.23 -4.10
N LYS A 170 6.26 -13.27 -3.40
CA LYS A 170 7.02 -13.09 -2.16
C LYS A 170 8.27 -12.25 -2.38
N LEU A 171 9.00 -12.49 -3.47
CA LEU A 171 10.17 -11.69 -3.83
C LEU A 171 9.80 -10.22 -4.06
N GLN A 172 8.77 -9.94 -4.86
CA GLN A 172 8.26 -8.58 -5.11
C GLN A 172 7.87 -7.85 -3.81
N VAL A 173 7.23 -8.56 -2.87
CA VAL A 173 6.88 -7.98 -1.55
C VAL A 173 8.14 -7.63 -0.75
N VAL A 174 9.17 -8.49 -0.76
CA VAL A 174 10.43 -8.21 -0.08
C VAL A 174 11.14 -7.02 -0.73
N GLU A 175 11.20 -6.95 -2.06
CA GLU A 175 11.80 -5.83 -2.80
C GLU A 175 11.10 -4.50 -2.48
N ALA A 176 9.76 -4.50 -2.47
CA ALA A 176 8.98 -3.32 -2.10
C ALA A 176 9.22 -2.91 -0.64
N LYS A 177 9.29 -3.87 0.29
CA LYS A 177 9.60 -3.58 1.71
C LYS A 177 10.99 -2.97 1.88
N CYS A 178 12.00 -3.51 1.21
CA CYS A 178 13.35 -2.94 1.22
C CYS A 178 13.36 -1.52 0.63
N LYS A 179 12.60 -1.26 -0.44
CA LYS A 179 12.50 0.08 -1.03
C LYS A 179 11.84 1.09 -0.09
N ILE A 180 10.81 0.69 0.65
CA ILE A 180 10.17 1.53 1.66
C ILE A 180 11.16 1.86 2.77
N GLN A 181 11.87 0.86 3.30
CA GLN A 181 12.88 1.08 4.36
C GLN A 181 13.98 2.05 3.91
N GLU A 182 14.46 1.94 2.68
CA GLU A 182 15.44 2.86 2.12
C GLU A 182 14.91 4.31 2.06
N LEU A 183 13.68 4.49 1.57
CA LEU A 183 13.04 5.81 1.51
C LEU A 183 12.78 6.41 2.90
N GLU A 184 12.41 5.58 3.87
CA GLU A 184 12.23 5.98 5.26
C GLU A 184 13.56 6.44 5.87
N HIS A 185 14.66 5.72 5.59
CA HIS A 185 15.99 6.14 6.02
C HIS A 185 16.39 7.47 5.38
N GLN A 186 16.23 7.63 4.07
CA GLN A 186 16.51 8.89 3.36
C GLN A 186 15.70 10.06 3.93
N LYS A 187 14.41 9.85 4.18
CA LYS A 187 13.54 10.83 4.85
C LYS A 187 14.04 11.16 6.26
N GLY A 188 14.47 10.16 7.03
CA GLY A 188 15.06 10.35 8.35
C GLY A 188 16.31 11.23 8.30
N THR A 189 17.23 10.93 7.38
CA THR A 189 18.46 11.72 7.16
C THR A 189 18.15 13.16 6.74
N LEU A 190 17.23 13.38 5.80
CA LEU A 190 16.81 14.73 5.41
C LEU A 190 16.14 15.50 6.56
N THR A 191 15.35 14.81 7.37
CA THR A 191 14.69 15.40 8.55
C THR A 191 15.73 15.79 9.61
N ASN A 192 16.71 14.92 9.86
CA ASN A 192 17.82 15.20 10.77
C ASN A 192 18.66 16.38 10.27
N ASN A 193 19.05 16.41 9.00
CA ASN A 193 19.80 17.53 8.41
C ASN A 193 19.02 18.85 8.50
N LEU A 194 17.70 18.82 8.27
CA LEU A 194 16.84 19.99 8.45
C LEU A 194 16.79 20.43 9.92
N GLN A 195 16.71 19.49 10.85
CA GLN A 195 16.70 19.77 12.28
C GLN A 195 18.05 20.30 12.77
N GLU A 196 19.17 19.75 12.30
CA GLU A 196 20.52 20.25 12.56
C GLU A 196 20.72 21.65 11.98
N SER A 197 20.26 21.88 10.75
CA SER A 197 20.27 23.22 10.15
C SER A 197 19.46 24.18 11.00
N LYS A 198 18.25 23.79 11.44
CA LYS A 198 17.41 24.57 12.38
C LYS A 198 18.12 24.89 13.67
N ASN A 199 18.67 23.88 14.34
CA ASN A 199 19.37 24.05 15.61
C ASN A 199 20.64 24.89 15.44
N SER A 200 21.32 24.79 14.29
CA SER A 200 22.53 25.57 13.96
C SER A 200 22.23 27.04 13.67
N TRP A 201 21.23 27.34 12.81
CA TRP A 201 20.89 28.73 12.47
C TRP A 201 20.17 29.44 13.63
N LEU A 202 19.29 28.75 14.36
CA LEU A 202 18.61 29.31 15.53
C LEU A 202 19.61 29.60 16.65
N SER A 203 20.50 28.66 16.99
CA SER A 203 21.50 28.89 18.05
C SER A 203 22.46 30.02 17.70
N LYS A 204 22.85 30.17 16.42
CA LYS A 204 23.68 31.28 15.96
C LYS A 204 22.94 32.63 15.97
N ALA A 205 21.68 32.66 15.55
CA ALA A 205 20.88 33.89 15.55
C ALA A 205 20.54 34.38 16.97
N PHE A 206 20.11 33.48 17.87
CA PHE A 206 19.79 33.85 19.25
C PHE A 206 21.03 34.25 20.06
N THR A 207 22.19 33.63 19.82
CA THR A 207 23.46 34.02 20.48
C THR A 207 23.97 35.37 19.97
N SER A 208 23.75 35.69 18.69
CA SER A 208 24.11 36.99 18.10
C SER A 208 23.20 38.12 18.59
N LEU A 209 21.92 37.85 18.88
CA LEU A 209 21.01 38.83 19.48
C LEU A 209 21.34 39.08 20.97
N ARG A 210 21.75 38.04 21.70
CA ARG A 210 22.11 38.19 23.13
C ARG A 210 23.45 38.91 23.38
N THR A 211 24.32 38.95 22.38
CA THR A 211 25.60 39.69 22.44
C THR A 211 25.51 41.15 21.97
N SER A 212 24.39 41.57 21.36
CA SER A 212 24.14 42.95 20.94
C SER A 212 23.29 43.76 21.93
N SER A 213 22.46 43.15 22.78
CA SER A 213 21.73 43.85 23.86
C SER A 213 22.52 44.02 25.17
N GLY A 214 23.80 43.60 25.21
CA GLY A 214 24.65 43.66 26.41
C GLY A 214 25.83 44.65 26.34
N ARG A 215 25.88 45.57 25.36
CA ARG A 215 26.98 46.56 25.26
C ARG A 215 26.51 47.99 25.52
N LEU A 216 26.30 48.28 26.79
CA LEU A 216 26.57 49.59 27.37
C LEU A 216 27.16 49.38 28.77
N ASN A 217 28.48 49.13 28.87
CA ASN A 217 29.37 49.91 29.73
C ASN A 217 30.83 49.44 29.69
N SER A 218 31.71 50.45 29.72
CA SER A 218 33.06 50.50 30.33
C SER A 218 34.24 49.75 29.69
N ILE A 219 35.02 50.53 28.93
CA ILE A 219 36.48 50.75 29.03
C ILE A 219 37.28 49.71 29.87
N SER A 220 38.22 48.99 29.25
CA SER A 220 39.67 49.05 29.56
C SER A 220 40.50 47.91 28.89
N ASN A 221 41.62 48.33 28.29
CA ASN A 221 42.88 47.65 28.00
C ASN A 221 43.04 46.52 26.94
N GLN A 222 43.82 46.91 25.93
CA GLN A 222 44.74 46.19 25.04
C GLN A 222 45.18 44.76 25.40
N ARG A 223 45.16 43.85 24.41
CA ARG A 223 46.34 43.22 23.78
C ARG A 223 45.93 42.25 22.65
N THR A 224 46.72 42.27 21.57
CA THR A 224 46.65 41.39 20.40
C THR A 224 47.50 40.10 20.64
N PRO A 225 47.72 39.18 19.67
CA PRO A 225 47.23 37.80 19.75
C PRO A 225 48.34 36.73 19.66
N HIS A 226 48.21 35.57 20.33
CA HIS A 226 49.08 34.41 20.05
C HIS A 226 48.35 33.05 20.19
N PRO A 227 48.69 32.03 19.36
CA PRO A 227 48.03 30.73 19.33
C PRO A 227 48.77 29.69 20.19
N PRO A 228 48.12 28.61 20.66
CA PRO A 228 48.82 27.41 21.11
C PRO A 228 48.79 26.31 20.03
N LYS A 229 49.97 25.72 19.82
CA LYS A 229 50.27 24.54 18.99
C LYS A 229 50.05 23.23 19.78
N PRO A 230 50.10 22.05 19.12
CA PRO A 230 49.46 20.81 19.56
C PRO A 230 50.34 20.00 20.53
N GLY A 231 49.70 19.17 21.35
CA GLY A 231 50.37 18.24 22.26
C GLY A 231 49.41 17.22 22.87
N THR A 232 49.67 15.97 22.55
CA THR A 232 49.00 14.72 22.94
C THR A 232 48.99 14.43 24.44
N CYS A 233 47.93 13.78 24.93
CA CYS A 233 48.04 12.74 25.97
C CYS A 233 46.97 11.65 25.75
N LEU A 234 47.45 10.41 25.70
CA LEU A 234 46.70 9.17 25.71
C LEU A 234 45.79 9.07 26.95
N GLY A 235 44.57 8.59 26.74
CA GLY A 235 43.71 8.04 27.78
C GLY A 235 42.86 6.93 27.17
N LYS A 236 43.34 5.69 27.30
CA LYS A 236 42.57 4.49 26.96
C LYS A 236 41.59 4.24 28.10
N GLU A 237 40.29 4.32 27.85
CA GLU A 237 39.29 3.72 28.72
C GLU A 237 38.42 2.77 27.90
N THR A 238 38.71 1.49 28.10
CA THR A 238 37.87 0.36 27.74
C THR A 238 36.64 0.34 28.66
N LEU A 239 35.46 0.55 28.10
CA LEU A 239 34.20 0.15 28.72
C LEU A 239 33.53 -0.91 27.86
N LYS A 240 33.66 -2.14 28.35
CA LYS A 240 32.93 -3.33 27.90
C LYS A 240 31.44 -3.10 28.16
N ASN A 241 30.62 -3.02 27.11
CA ASN A 241 29.18 -3.20 27.26
C ASN A 241 28.81 -4.65 26.95
N SER A 242 28.56 -5.38 28.04
CA SER A 242 27.87 -6.66 28.07
C SER A 242 26.38 -6.40 27.98
N TYR A 243 25.72 -6.83 26.90
CA TYR A 243 24.29 -7.12 26.92
C TYR A 243 24.03 -8.45 26.22
N GLY A 244 23.43 -9.35 26.99
CA GLY A 244 23.27 -10.76 26.68
C GLY A 244 22.13 -11.04 25.70
N VAL A 245 22.36 -12.06 24.89
CA VAL A 245 21.37 -12.73 24.07
C VAL A 245 20.63 -13.71 24.98
N GLN A 246 19.33 -13.49 25.18
CA GLN A 246 18.44 -14.50 25.75
C GLN A 246 17.67 -15.14 24.59
N GLU A 247 18.05 -16.37 24.27
CA GLU A 247 17.24 -17.28 23.45
C GLU A 247 15.86 -17.45 24.07
N HIS A 248 14.81 -17.31 23.26
CA HIS A 248 13.51 -17.89 23.59
C HIS A 248 13.11 -18.87 22.49
N ARG A 249 13.32 -20.14 22.82
CA ARG A 249 12.67 -21.30 22.23
C ARG A 249 11.17 -21.22 22.53
N MET A 250 10.35 -21.27 21.48
CA MET A 250 9.07 -21.97 21.38
C MET A 250 8.78 -22.20 19.90
#